data_AF-A0AAU8SYN1-F1
#
_entry.id   AF-A0AAU8SYN1-F1
#
_cell.length_a   1.000
_cell.length_b   1.000
_cell.length_c   1.000
_cell.angle_alpha   90.00
_cell.angle_beta   90.00
_cell.angle_gamma   90.00
#
_symmetry.space_group_name_H-M   'P 1'
#
loop_
_entity.id
_entity.type
_entity.pdbx_description
1 polymer ?
#
loop_
_entity_poly.entity_id
_entity_poly.type
_entity_poly.pdbx_seq_one_letter_code
_entity_poly.pdbx_strand_id
1 'polypeptide(L)'
;MVKRLIVAGCGAFARELINWAEDAADENRRERITGFLDSNPAALEDYPSYQLEWLGDIDDYRPQDGESVILAIGDPAAKRVVVARLRERGAVFATLVHPTAVIARSAVLGEGVVVCPQAVVSADAHVGDFVAINVLSSVGHDVKLGAFSTLSSHVDLTGFVQTGEGVFFGSGAKVLPKLTIGAGAKIGAGATVMRSVANDAVLYTTPAKKL
;
A
#
# COMPACT_ATOMS: atom_id res chain seq x y z
N MET A 1 16.99 -13.60 16.71
CA MET A 1 17.04 -14.14 15.34
C MET A 1 17.07 -12.95 14.39
N VAL A 2 17.86 -13.01 13.31
CA VAL A 2 17.82 -11.99 12.27
C VAL A 2 16.47 -12.16 11.57
N LYS A 3 15.65 -11.12 11.57
CA LYS A 3 14.38 -11.18 10.88
C LYS A 3 14.61 -10.85 9.40
N ARG A 4 13.92 -11.57 8.52
CA ARG A 4 14.08 -11.52 7.06
C ARG A 4 12.83 -10.90 6.46
N LEU A 5 12.97 -9.81 5.72
CA LEU A 5 11.85 -9.20 5.00
C LEU A 5 11.79 -9.75 3.56
N ILE A 6 10.59 -10.12 3.13
CA ILE A 6 10.30 -10.73 1.83
C ILE A 6 9.24 -9.90 1.13
N VAL A 7 9.42 -9.60 -0.15
CA VAL A 7 8.41 -8.89 -0.95
C VAL A 7 7.52 -9.86 -1.72
N ALA A 8 6.19 -9.71 -1.61
CA ALA A 8 5.23 -10.50 -2.37
C ALA A 8 4.67 -9.71 -3.56
N GLY A 9 4.88 -10.25 -4.76
CA GLY A 9 4.62 -9.64 -6.06
C GLY A 9 5.81 -8.78 -6.52
N CYS A 10 6.41 -9.09 -7.68
CA CYS A 10 7.60 -8.42 -8.21
C CYS A 10 7.30 -7.54 -9.44
N GLY A 11 6.19 -6.81 -9.40
CA GLY A 11 5.87 -5.78 -10.38
C GLY A 11 6.67 -4.48 -10.20
N ALA A 12 6.31 -3.42 -10.94
CA ALA A 12 6.98 -2.13 -10.85
C ALA A 12 6.98 -1.53 -9.43
N PHE A 13 5.87 -1.69 -8.70
CA PHE A 13 5.76 -1.21 -7.31
C PHE A 13 6.71 -1.93 -6.35
N ALA A 14 7.05 -3.20 -6.63
CA ALA A 14 8.01 -3.95 -5.82
C ALA A 14 9.40 -3.34 -5.87
N ARG A 15 9.83 -2.91 -7.07
CA ARG A 15 11.12 -2.23 -7.25
C ARG A 15 11.19 -0.95 -6.43
N GLU A 16 10.10 -0.19 -6.36
CA GLU A 16 10.03 0.99 -5.49
C GLU A 16 10.13 0.61 -4.01
N LEU A 17 9.36 -0.40 -3.57
CA LEU A 17 9.37 -0.89 -2.19
C LEU A 17 10.75 -1.42 -1.77
N ILE A 18 11.49 -2.07 -2.66
CA ILE A 18 12.85 -2.54 -2.39
C ILE A 18 13.77 -1.37 -2.05
N ASN A 19 13.74 -0.29 -2.84
CA ASN A 19 14.55 0.90 -2.53
C ASN A 19 14.11 1.56 -1.20
N TRP A 20 12.81 1.73 -1.00
CA TRP A 20 12.29 2.39 0.21
C TRP A 20 12.49 1.57 1.49
N ALA A 21 12.56 0.25 1.38
CA ALA A 21 12.94 -0.62 2.49
C ALA A 21 14.43 -0.45 2.85
N GLU A 22 15.32 -0.27 1.88
CA GLU A 22 16.72 0.06 2.14
C GLU A 22 16.85 1.42 2.83
N ASP A 23 16.15 2.46 2.33
CA ASP A 23 16.13 3.78 2.97
C ASP A 23 15.66 3.68 4.44
N ALA A 24 14.63 2.89 4.71
CA ALA A 24 14.11 2.66 6.07
C ALA A 24 15.04 1.80 6.96
N ALA A 25 15.85 0.93 6.36
CA ALA A 25 16.79 0.06 7.06
C ALA A 25 17.99 0.85 7.59
N ASP A 26 18.53 1.77 6.81
CA ASP A 26 19.74 2.52 7.14
C ASP A 26 19.55 3.48 8.32
N GLU A 27 18.36 4.03 8.53
CA GLU A 27 18.09 4.92 9.67
C GLU A 27 17.83 4.19 11.00
N ASN A 28 17.33 2.95 10.96
CA ASN A 28 16.76 2.28 12.15
C ASN A 28 17.26 0.85 12.39
N ARG A 29 18.28 0.37 11.66
CA ARG A 29 18.72 -1.05 11.66
C ARG A 29 17.57 -2.02 11.37
N ARG A 30 16.62 -1.62 10.51
CA ARG A 30 15.49 -2.47 10.11
C ARG A 30 15.93 -3.51 9.09
N GLU A 31 15.08 -4.51 8.93
CA GLU A 31 15.29 -5.68 8.08
C GLU A 31 15.30 -5.27 6.61
N ARG A 32 16.31 -5.73 5.87
CA ARG A 32 16.40 -5.54 4.42
C ARG A 32 15.52 -6.56 3.71
N ILE A 33 15.00 -6.18 2.54
CA ILE A 33 14.35 -7.15 1.67
C ILE A 33 15.44 -8.03 1.07
N THR A 34 15.37 -9.33 1.32
CA THR A 34 16.39 -10.29 0.85
C THR A 34 15.82 -11.43 0.02
N GLY A 35 14.51 -11.45 -0.18
CA GLY A 35 13.87 -12.41 -1.05
C GLY A 35 12.52 -11.91 -1.57
N PHE A 36 12.01 -12.60 -2.59
CA PHE A 36 10.74 -12.26 -3.20
C PHE A 36 9.90 -13.50 -3.53
N LEU A 37 8.59 -13.28 -3.56
CA LEU A 37 7.59 -14.25 -4.01
C LEU A 37 6.92 -13.74 -5.27
N ASP A 38 7.01 -14.53 -6.34
CA ASP A 38 6.34 -14.24 -7.60
C ASP A 38 6.16 -15.53 -8.40
N SER A 39 5.08 -15.61 -9.18
CA SER A 39 4.84 -16.69 -10.13
C SER A 39 5.89 -16.79 -11.23
N ASN A 40 6.56 -15.67 -11.53
CA ASN A 40 7.67 -15.61 -12.46
C ASN A 40 9.00 -15.54 -11.68
N PRO A 41 9.82 -16.62 -11.66
CA PRO A 41 11.14 -16.59 -11.02
C PRO A 41 12.10 -15.58 -11.66
N ALA A 42 11.86 -15.17 -12.91
CA ALA A 42 12.64 -14.19 -13.64
C ALA A 42 12.09 -12.75 -13.52
N ALA A 43 11.16 -12.47 -12.60
CA ALA A 43 10.50 -11.16 -12.49
C ALA A 43 11.46 -9.96 -12.31
N LEU A 44 12.67 -10.21 -11.80
CA LEU A 44 13.72 -9.20 -11.59
C LEU A 44 14.96 -9.39 -12.49
N GLU A 45 14.96 -10.34 -13.44
CA GLU A 45 16.14 -10.67 -14.27
C GLU A 45 16.62 -9.47 -15.09
N ASP A 46 15.69 -8.67 -15.64
CA ASP A 46 15.99 -7.45 -16.39
C ASP A 46 16.46 -6.26 -15.51
N TYR A 47 16.52 -6.45 -14.18
CA TYR A 47 16.86 -5.41 -13.21
C TYR A 47 17.98 -5.87 -12.26
N PRO A 48 19.22 -6.03 -12.75
CA PRO A 48 20.32 -6.68 -12.01
C PRO A 48 20.77 -5.95 -10.73
N SER A 49 20.29 -4.72 -10.51
CA SER A 49 20.50 -3.99 -9.25
C SER A 49 19.74 -4.61 -8.06
N TYR A 50 18.69 -5.41 -8.31
CA TYR A 50 17.89 -6.06 -7.26
C TYR A 50 18.34 -7.51 -7.08
N GLN A 51 19.35 -7.71 -6.23
CA GLN A 51 19.91 -9.04 -5.93
C GLN A 51 19.10 -9.75 -4.83
N LEU A 52 17.88 -10.17 -5.17
CA LEU A 52 16.98 -10.87 -4.26
C LEU A 52 16.88 -12.37 -4.59
N GLU A 53 16.77 -13.20 -3.56
CA GLU A 53 16.50 -14.63 -3.74
C GLU A 53 15.03 -14.84 -4.12
N TRP A 54 14.77 -15.61 -5.18
CA TRP A 54 13.41 -16.09 -5.45
C TRP A 54 13.06 -17.20 -4.47
N LEU A 55 12.06 -16.96 -3.61
CA LEU A 55 11.65 -17.88 -2.56
C LEU A 55 10.44 -18.75 -2.94
N GLY A 56 9.99 -18.65 -4.19
CA GLY A 56 8.92 -19.46 -4.74
C GLY A 56 7.73 -18.65 -5.25
N ASP A 57 6.75 -19.37 -5.76
CA ASP A 57 5.41 -18.84 -6.02
C ASP A 57 4.72 -18.51 -4.68
N ILE A 58 3.82 -17.52 -4.69
CA ILE A 58 2.97 -17.16 -3.56
C ILE A 58 2.20 -18.38 -3.01
N ASP A 59 1.76 -19.27 -3.90
CA ASP A 59 0.97 -20.44 -3.55
C ASP A 59 1.82 -21.59 -2.95
N ASP A 60 3.13 -21.60 -3.20
CA ASP A 60 4.05 -22.63 -2.72
C ASP A 60 4.95 -22.18 -1.56
N TYR A 61 4.92 -20.89 -1.22
CA TYR A 61 5.74 -20.33 -0.15
C TYR A 61 5.42 -20.96 1.22
N ARG A 62 6.47 -21.29 1.97
CA ARG A 62 6.39 -21.86 3.32
C ARG A 62 7.07 -20.91 4.30
N PRO A 63 6.29 -20.11 5.06
CA PRO A 63 6.84 -19.18 6.04
C PRO A 63 7.76 -19.87 7.04
N GLN A 64 8.93 -19.28 7.29
CA GLN A 64 9.87 -19.73 8.30
C GLN A 64 9.91 -18.76 9.49
N ASP A 65 10.36 -19.26 10.64
CA ASP A 65 10.52 -18.42 11.84
C ASP A 65 11.47 -17.26 11.58
N GLY A 66 11.01 -16.05 11.91
CA GLY A 66 11.77 -14.82 11.67
C GLY A 66 11.57 -14.20 10.29
N GLU A 67 10.78 -14.80 9.40
CA GLU A 67 10.40 -14.18 8.14
C GLU A 67 9.16 -13.28 8.30
N SER A 68 9.15 -12.17 7.58
CA SER A 68 7.97 -11.32 7.43
C SER A 68 7.79 -10.88 5.99
N VAL A 69 6.54 -10.69 5.58
CA VAL A 69 6.17 -10.38 4.20
C VAL A 69 5.64 -8.95 4.08
N ILE A 70 6.13 -8.22 3.09
CA ILE A 70 5.55 -6.96 2.63
C ILE A 70 4.86 -7.16 1.28
N LEU A 71 3.68 -6.55 1.11
CA LEU A 71 2.93 -6.66 -0.15
C LEU A 71 3.28 -5.52 -1.11
N ALA A 72 3.73 -5.90 -2.30
CA ALA A 72 3.98 -4.99 -3.42
C ALA A 72 2.91 -5.12 -4.52
N ILE A 73 1.64 -5.13 -4.12
CA ILE A 73 0.49 -5.28 -5.01
C ILE A 73 -0.39 -4.03 -4.89
N GLY A 74 -0.62 -3.31 -5.99
CA GLY A 74 -1.41 -2.08 -5.99
C GLY A 74 -2.92 -2.32 -6.06
N ASP A 75 -3.37 -3.38 -6.72
CA ASP A 75 -4.80 -3.68 -6.87
C ASP A 75 -5.41 -4.21 -5.55
N PRO A 76 -6.45 -3.57 -4.99
CA PRO A 76 -7.04 -3.98 -3.73
C PRO A 76 -7.59 -5.41 -3.70
N ALA A 77 -8.17 -5.90 -4.80
CA ALA A 77 -8.72 -7.25 -4.86
C ALA A 77 -7.59 -8.30 -4.89
N ALA A 78 -6.55 -8.06 -5.68
CA ALA A 78 -5.37 -8.91 -5.72
C ALA A 78 -4.64 -8.96 -4.36
N LYS A 79 -4.52 -7.82 -3.65
CA LYS A 79 -3.98 -7.80 -2.27
C LYS A 79 -4.75 -8.76 -1.37
N ARG A 80 -6.08 -8.69 -1.34
CA ARG A 80 -6.93 -9.55 -0.49
C ARG A 80 -6.68 -11.03 -0.75
N VAL A 81 -6.61 -11.41 -2.03
CA VAL A 81 -6.38 -12.80 -2.44
C VAL A 81 -5.01 -13.28 -1.96
N VAL A 82 -3.95 -12.50 -2.20
CA VAL A 82 -2.58 -12.87 -1.82
C VAL A 82 -2.41 -12.91 -0.31
N VAL A 83 -2.93 -11.91 0.43
CA VAL A 83 -2.90 -11.91 1.90
C VAL A 83 -3.59 -13.14 2.45
N ALA A 84 -4.78 -13.49 1.97
CA ALA A 84 -5.52 -14.66 2.45
C ALA A 84 -4.69 -15.95 2.29
N ARG A 85 -4.12 -16.17 1.10
CA ARG A 85 -3.28 -17.35 0.79
C ARG A 85 -2.04 -17.43 1.68
N LEU A 86 -1.31 -16.32 1.82
CA LEU A 86 -0.11 -16.28 2.64
C LEU A 86 -0.44 -16.47 4.13
N ARG A 87 -1.52 -15.85 4.62
CA ARG A 87 -1.97 -15.98 6.00
C ARG A 87 -2.42 -17.39 6.35
N GLU A 88 -3.13 -18.07 5.45
CA GLU A 88 -3.51 -19.49 5.61
C GLU A 88 -2.28 -20.40 5.84
N ARG A 89 -1.11 -20.00 5.33
CA ARG A 89 0.16 -20.71 5.49
C ARG A 89 0.97 -20.23 6.70
N GLY A 90 0.44 -19.30 7.50
CA GLY A 90 1.10 -18.77 8.70
C GLY A 90 2.06 -17.61 8.45
N ALA A 91 1.98 -16.95 7.30
CA ALA A 91 2.85 -15.79 7.02
C ALA A 91 2.55 -14.64 8.00
N VAL A 92 3.61 -13.99 8.46
CA VAL A 92 3.55 -12.77 9.26
C VAL A 92 3.80 -11.58 8.33
N PHE A 93 3.06 -10.48 8.49
CA PHE A 93 3.19 -9.32 7.60
C PHE A 93 3.90 -8.15 8.29
N ALA A 94 4.78 -7.49 7.54
CA ALA A 94 5.48 -6.29 7.97
C ALA A 94 4.76 -5.02 7.49
N THR A 95 4.83 -3.98 8.32
CA THR A 95 4.44 -2.62 7.93
C THR A 95 5.71 -1.86 7.53
N LEU A 96 5.67 -1.19 6.38
CA LEU A 96 6.76 -0.32 5.92
C LEU A 96 6.31 1.14 5.98
N VAL A 97 7.06 1.94 6.72
CA VAL A 97 6.91 3.39 6.75
C VAL A 97 8.24 3.98 6.32
N HIS A 98 8.23 4.68 5.19
CA HIS A 98 9.40 5.37 4.69
C HIS A 98 9.83 6.48 5.67
N PRO A 99 11.14 6.73 5.88
CA PRO A 99 11.63 7.74 6.82
C PRO A 99 11.10 9.16 6.64
N THR A 100 10.84 9.56 5.39
CA THR A 100 10.31 10.90 5.08
C THR A 100 8.79 11.01 5.22
N ALA A 101 8.08 9.93 5.55
CA ALA A 101 6.66 9.99 5.82
C ALA A 101 6.40 10.65 7.19
N VAL A 102 5.32 11.43 7.28
CA VAL A 102 4.91 12.09 8.52
C VAL A 102 3.69 11.39 9.07
N ILE A 103 3.86 10.66 10.18
CA ILE A 103 2.77 9.98 10.88
C ILE A 103 2.52 10.72 12.20
N ALA A 104 1.31 11.22 12.39
CA ALA A 104 0.91 11.82 13.65
C ALA A 104 0.96 10.79 14.78
N ARG A 105 1.37 11.21 15.98
CA ARG A 105 1.51 10.31 17.14
C ARG A 105 0.20 9.63 17.56
N SER A 106 -0.94 10.25 17.27
CA SER A 106 -2.26 9.72 17.56
C SER A 106 -2.88 8.92 16.41
N ALA A 107 -2.21 8.85 15.26
CA ALA A 107 -2.66 8.02 14.15
C ALA A 107 -2.43 6.54 14.46
N VAL A 108 -3.32 5.69 13.97
CA VAL A 108 -3.24 4.23 14.10
C VAL A 108 -3.09 3.62 12.73
N LEU A 109 -2.08 2.77 12.56
CA LEU A 109 -1.84 1.99 11.34
C LEU A 109 -2.13 0.52 11.61
N GLY A 110 -2.87 -0.11 10.70
CA GLY A 110 -3.11 -1.54 10.68
C GLY A 110 -1.87 -2.35 10.27
N GLU A 111 -2.05 -3.67 10.24
CA GLU A 111 -1.01 -4.60 9.79
C GLU A 111 -0.74 -4.45 8.28
N GLY A 112 0.50 -4.69 7.84
CA GLY A 112 0.83 -4.77 6.41
C GLY A 112 0.68 -3.45 5.65
N VAL A 113 0.58 -2.32 6.37
CA VAL A 113 0.46 -1.00 5.74
C VAL A 113 1.79 -0.60 5.09
N VAL A 114 1.70 0.04 3.93
CA VAL A 114 2.85 0.63 3.24
C VAL A 114 2.63 2.13 3.14
N VAL A 115 3.49 2.92 3.77
CA VAL A 115 3.50 4.39 3.68
C VAL A 115 4.77 4.83 2.96
N CYS A 116 4.57 5.31 1.73
CA CYS A 116 5.64 5.69 0.80
C CYS A 116 6.22 7.08 1.12
N PRO A 117 7.32 7.49 0.44
CA PRO A 117 7.97 8.78 0.68
C PRO A 117 7.03 9.99 0.69
N GLN A 118 7.26 10.87 1.68
CA GLN A 118 6.57 12.16 1.84
C GLN A 118 5.03 12.06 1.96
N ALA A 119 4.49 10.86 2.20
CA ALA A 119 3.09 10.70 2.55
C ALA A 119 2.83 11.18 3.99
N VAL A 120 1.61 11.64 4.24
CA VAL A 120 1.20 12.18 5.54
C VAL A 120 -0.01 11.41 6.07
N VAL A 121 0.05 10.97 7.32
CA VAL A 121 -1.09 10.45 8.07
C VAL A 121 -1.29 11.35 9.29
N SER A 122 -2.37 12.13 9.29
CA SER A 122 -2.60 13.20 10.25
C SER A 122 -3.28 12.72 11.54
N ALA A 123 -3.51 13.65 12.47
CA ALA A 123 -3.99 13.36 13.82
C ALA A 123 -5.28 12.52 13.82
N ASP A 124 -5.31 11.52 14.68
CA ASP A 124 -6.49 10.69 14.97
C ASP A 124 -7.03 9.92 13.75
N ALA A 125 -6.25 9.84 12.68
CA ALA A 125 -6.55 9.01 11.53
C ALA A 125 -6.38 7.52 11.86
N HIS A 126 -7.27 6.70 11.32
CA HIS A 126 -7.25 5.25 11.45
C HIS A 126 -7.09 4.63 10.06
N VAL A 127 -5.96 3.98 9.84
CA VAL A 127 -5.62 3.30 8.58
C VAL A 127 -5.78 1.80 8.80
N GLY A 128 -6.67 1.17 8.04
CA GLY A 128 -6.91 -0.28 8.10
C GLY A 128 -5.74 -1.10 7.54
N ASP A 129 -5.84 -2.42 7.72
CA ASP A 129 -4.79 -3.36 7.30
C ASP A 129 -4.55 -3.32 5.80
N PHE A 130 -3.31 -3.57 5.37
CA PHE A 130 -2.90 -3.74 3.97
C PHE A 130 -3.20 -2.53 3.06
N VAL A 131 -3.34 -1.35 3.65
CA VAL A 131 -3.46 -0.10 2.91
C VAL A 131 -2.10 0.29 2.32
N ALA A 132 -2.10 0.74 1.07
CA ALA A 132 -0.94 1.40 0.46
C ALA A 132 -1.23 2.90 0.34
N ILE A 133 -0.39 3.73 0.95
CA ILE A 133 -0.41 5.19 0.87
C ILE A 133 0.80 5.63 0.06
N ASN A 134 0.60 5.84 -1.23
CA ASN A 134 1.70 6.10 -2.15
C ASN A 134 2.24 7.54 -2.02
N VAL A 135 3.37 7.81 -2.68
CA VAL A 135 4.18 9.03 -2.55
C VAL A 135 3.32 10.29 -2.59
N LEU A 136 3.64 11.22 -1.69
CA LEU A 136 3.01 12.55 -1.62
C LEU A 136 1.48 12.52 -1.40
N SER A 137 0.93 11.41 -0.92
CA SER A 137 -0.49 11.32 -0.56
C SER A 137 -0.74 11.69 0.89
N SER A 138 -1.91 12.24 1.18
CA SER A 138 -2.32 12.68 2.51
C SER A 138 -3.60 11.97 2.99
N VAL A 139 -3.54 11.51 4.22
CA VAL A 139 -4.67 11.06 5.03
C VAL A 139 -4.89 12.12 6.12
N GLY A 140 -5.94 12.91 5.95
CA GLY A 140 -6.30 14.01 6.83
C GLY A 140 -6.69 13.56 8.24
N HIS A 141 -6.91 14.54 9.12
CA HIS A 141 -7.25 14.26 10.51
C HIS A 141 -8.61 13.54 10.60
N ASP A 142 -8.79 12.68 11.61
CA ASP A 142 -10.02 11.90 11.84
C ASP A 142 -10.48 11.01 10.67
N VAL A 143 -9.62 10.79 9.66
CA VAL A 143 -9.97 9.92 8.53
C VAL A 143 -10.03 8.47 8.98
N LYS A 144 -11.03 7.73 8.50
CA LYS A 144 -11.12 6.27 8.65
C LYS A 144 -10.93 5.64 7.27
N LEU A 145 -9.73 5.14 7.00
CA LEU A 145 -9.36 4.53 5.73
C LEU A 145 -9.47 3.01 5.84
N GLY A 146 -10.45 2.42 5.15
CA GLY A 146 -10.74 0.99 5.20
C GLY A 146 -9.62 0.12 4.64
N ALA A 147 -9.53 -1.11 5.17
CA ALA A 147 -8.48 -2.08 4.85
C ALA A 147 -8.38 -2.38 3.34
N PHE A 148 -7.20 -2.79 2.89
CA PHE A 148 -6.84 -3.12 1.51
C PHE A 148 -6.91 -1.97 0.50
N SER A 149 -7.29 -0.76 0.93
CA SER A 149 -7.37 0.39 0.04
C SER A 149 -5.99 0.77 -0.53
N THR A 150 -6.01 1.40 -1.70
CA THR A 150 -4.80 1.90 -2.35
C THR A 150 -5.01 3.36 -2.70
N LEU A 151 -4.18 4.21 -2.12
CA LEU A 151 -4.01 5.59 -2.55
C LEU A 151 -2.80 5.62 -3.48
N SER A 152 -3.04 5.84 -4.77
CA SER A 152 -1.98 6.15 -5.74
C SER A 152 -1.33 7.50 -5.40
N SER A 153 -0.28 7.88 -6.12
CA SER A 153 0.49 9.09 -5.79
C SER A 153 -0.35 10.37 -5.77
N HIS A 154 -0.03 11.29 -4.86
CA HIS A 154 -0.68 12.60 -4.74
C HIS A 154 -2.19 12.57 -4.42
N VAL A 155 -2.69 11.50 -3.79
CA VAL A 155 -4.09 11.45 -3.34
C VAL A 155 -4.27 12.26 -2.07
N ASP A 156 -5.35 13.02 -1.97
CA ASP A 156 -5.66 13.84 -0.79
C ASP A 156 -7.03 13.46 -0.20
N LEU A 157 -7.01 12.73 0.91
CA LEU A 157 -8.18 12.47 1.74
C LEU A 157 -8.24 13.54 2.82
N THR A 158 -9.16 14.49 2.70
CA THR A 158 -9.27 15.57 3.69
C THR A 158 -9.99 15.12 4.97
N GLY A 159 -10.05 16.00 5.97
CA GLY A 159 -10.48 15.64 7.33
C GLY A 159 -11.86 14.96 7.41
N PHE A 160 -11.99 14.01 8.33
CA PHE A 160 -13.21 13.23 8.59
C PHE A 160 -13.74 12.38 7.42
N VAL A 161 -12.97 12.16 6.35
CA VAL A 161 -13.35 11.22 5.29
C VAL A 161 -13.44 9.81 5.87
N GLN A 162 -14.45 9.06 5.46
CA GLN A 162 -14.62 7.64 5.81
C GLN A 162 -14.64 6.81 4.55
N THR A 163 -13.87 5.74 4.49
CA THR A 163 -13.88 4.82 3.34
C THR A 163 -14.26 3.42 3.79
N GLY A 164 -14.95 2.69 2.91
CA GLY A 164 -15.06 1.25 3.02
C GLY A 164 -13.73 0.56 2.70
N GLU A 165 -13.75 -0.77 2.73
CA GLU A 165 -12.60 -1.59 2.36
C GLU A 165 -12.35 -1.59 0.85
N GLY A 166 -11.10 -1.80 0.45
CA GLY A 166 -10.71 -2.10 -0.91
C GLY A 166 -10.94 -0.96 -1.91
N VAL A 167 -10.91 0.29 -1.45
CA VAL A 167 -11.11 1.45 -2.31
C VAL A 167 -9.83 1.75 -3.07
N PHE A 168 -9.94 1.99 -4.37
CA PHE A 168 -8.83 2.43 -5.21
C PHE A 168 -8.95 3.92 -5.50
N PHE A 169 -7.93 4.69 -5.16
CA PHE A 169 -7.80 6.09 -5.54
C PHE A 169 -6.66 6.24 -6.54
N GLY A 170 -6.99 6.69 -7.75
CA GLY A 170 -6.04 7.01 -8.80
C GLY A 170 -5.25 8.28 -8.48
N SER A 171 -4.09 8.43 -9.14
CA SER A 171 -3.15 9.49 -8.79
C SER A 171 -3.77 10.88 -8.88
N GLY A 172 -3.51 11.73 -7.89
CA GLY A 172 -4.04 13.09 -7.84
C GLY A 172 -5.52 13.20 -7.46
N ALA A 173 -6.21 12.11 -7.11
CA ALA A 173 -7.60 12.18 -6.65
C ALA A 173 -7.69 12.96 -5.32
N LYS A 174 -8.78 13.72 -5.14
CA LYS A 174 -9.05 14.53 -3.95
C LYS A 174 -10.44 14.24 -3.42
N VAL A 175 -10.58 14.04 -2.12
CA VAL A 175 -11.87 13.82 -1.46
C VAL A 175 -12.12 14.93 -0.47
N LEU A 176 -13.23 15.66 -0.64
CA LEU A 176 -13.63 16.74 0.26
C LEU A 176 -13.99 16.24 1.67
N PRO A 177 -13.97 17.12 2.69
CA PRO A 177 -14.09 16.68 4.08
C PRO A 177 -15.45 16.03 4.37
N LYS A 178 -15.47 15.13 5.37
CA LYS A 178 -16.70 14.51 5.91
C LYS A 178 -17.49 13.67 4.91
N LEU A 179 -16.87 13.27 3.80
CA LEU A 179 -17.51 12.39 2.81
C LEU A 179 -17.30 10.92 3.15
N THR A 180 -18.25 10.10 2.72
CA THR A 180 -18.16 8.64 2.79
C THR A 180 -17.90 8.08 1.40
N ILE A 181 -16.86 7.24 1.26
CA ILE A 181 -16.54 6.51 0.05
C ILE A 181 -16.87 5.03 0.28
N GLY A 182 -17.82 4.49 -0.48
CA GLY A 182 -18.26 3.11 -0.34
C GLY A 182 -17.15 2.09 -0.60
N ALA A 183 -17.31 0.89 -0.04
CA ALA A 183 -16.37 -0.22 -0.22
C ALA A 183 -16.24 -0.58 -1.71
N GLY A 184 -15.04 -0.97 -2.14
CA GLY A 184 -14.77 -1.38 -3.53
C GLY A 184 -14.83 -0.25 -4.56
N ALA A 185 -15.11 1.00 -4.14
CA ALA A 185 -15.19 2.12 -5.06
C ALA A 185 -13.84 2.39 -5.76
N LYS A 186 -13.91 2.89 -6.98
CA LYS A 186 -12.74 3.29 -7.78
C LYS A 186 -12.85 4.76 -8.13
N ILE A 187 -11.97 5.57 -7.56
CA ILE A 187 -11.87 7.00 -7.81
C ILE A 187 -10.75 7.22 -8.83
N GLY A 188 -11.08 7.74 -9.99
CA GLY A 188 -10.16 7.96 -11.10
C GLY A 188 -9.09 9.00 -10.79
N ALA A 189 -7.98 8.91 -11.53
CA ALA A 189 -6.89 9.88 -11.44
C ALA A 189 -7.40 11.32 -11.66
N GLY A 190 -6.94 12.25 -10.83
CA GLY A 190 -7.32 13.67 -10.87
C GLY A 190 -8.78 13.98 -10.53
N ALA A 191 -9.60 12.99 -10.12
CA ALA A 191 -10.98 13.25 -9.76
C ALA A 191 -11.08 14.04 -8.44
N THR A 192 -11.98 15.03 -8.40
CA THR A 192 -12.35 15.73 -7.15
C THR A 192 -13.72 15.27 -6.70
N VAL A 193 -13.76 14.50 -5.61
CA VAL A 193 -14.98 13.92 -5.05
C VAL A 193 -15.62 14.92 -4.09
N MET A 194 -16.78 15.44 -4.49
CA MET A 194 -17.51 16.48 -3.75
C MET A 194 -18.78 15.94 -3.06
N ARG A 195 -19.09 14.65 -3.22
CA ARG A 195 -20.26 13.99 -2.62
C ARG A 195 -19.89 12.56 -2.25
N SER A 196 -20.58 12.00 -1.25
CA SER A 196 -20.38 10.60 -0.87
C SER A 196 -20.65 9.66 -2.05
N VAL A 197 -19.91 8.56 -2.07
CA VAL A 197 -19.86 7.60 -3.18
C VAL A 197 -20.39 6.26 -2.68
N ALA A 198 -21.25 5.62 -3.47
CA ALA A 198 -21.80 4.30 -3.14
C ALA A 198 -20.74 3.19 -3.26
N ASN A 199 -21.05 2.02 -2.70
CA ASN A 199 -20.19 0.83 -2.85
C ASN A 199 -20.03 0.47 -4.34
N ASP A 200 -18.85 -0.04 -4.68
CA ASP A 200 -18.45 -0.51 -6.02
C ASP A 200 -18.59 0.54 -7.13
N ALA A 201 -18.89 1.79 -6.77
CA ALA A 201 -19.06 2.86 -7.73
C ALA A 201 -17.72 3.25 -8.34
N VAL A 202 -17.78 3.60 -9.62
CA VAL A 202 -16.60 3.96 -10.40
C VAL A 202 -16.76 5.40 -10.89
N LEU A 203 -15.86 6.28 -10.45
CA LEU A 203 -15.85 7.70 -10.80
C LEU A 203 -14.60 8.00 -11.61
N TYR A 204 -14.72 8.72 -12.72
CA TYR A 204 -13.57 9.19 -13.50
C TYR A 204 -13.73 10.66 -13.88
N THR A 205 -12.60 11.33 -14.07
CA THR A 205 -12.56 12.66 -14.66
C THR A 205 -12.54 12.57 -16.19
N THR A 206 -13.02 13.60 -16.88
CA THR A 206 -12.91 13.66 -18.34
C THR A 206 -11.43 13.82 -18.73
N PRO A 207 -10.91 13.05 -19.70
CA PRO A 207 -9.55 13.21 -20.17
C PRO A 207 -9.26 14.64 -20.68
N ALA A 208 -7.99 15.02 -20.67
CA ALA A 208 -7.54 16.24 -21.31
C ALA A 208 -8.02 16.26 -22.78
N LYS A 209 -8.62 17.37 -23.20
CA LYS A 209 -9.05 17.56 -24.58
C LYS A 209 -7.94 18.26 -25.36
N LYS A 210 -7.74 17.85 -26.60
CA LYS A 210 -6.90 18.60 -27.54
C LYS A 210 -7.51 20.00 -27.72
N LEU A 211 -6.69 21.04 -27.57
CA LEU A 211 -7.05 22.42 -27.89
C LEU A 211 -7.17 22.60 -29.40
#